data_AF-E9JAJ1-F1
#
_entry.id   AF-E9JAJ1-F1
#
_cell.length_a   1.000
_cell.length_b   1.000
_cell.length_c   1.000
_cell.angle_alpha   90.00
_cell.angle_beta   90.00
_cell.angle_gamma   90.00
#
_symmetry.space_group_name_H-M   'P 1'
#
loop_
_entity.id
_entity.type
_entity.pdbx_description
1 polymer ?
#
loop_
_entity_poly.entity_id
_entity_poly.type
_entity_poly.pdbx_seq_one_letter_code
_entity_poly.pdbx_strand_id
1 'polypeptide(L)'
;QMYDYSLDMWSLGCMLASMIFRKEPFFHGHDNYDQLVRIAKVLGTEELFEYLDKYHIELDPRFNDILGRHSRKRWERFVHSENQHLVSPDSLDFLDKLLRYDHFERLTAREAMEHPYF
;
A
#
# COMPACT_ATOMS: atom_id res chain seq x y z
N GLN A 1 11.71 -9.44 15.85
CA GLN A 1 10.49 -10.02 15.24
C GLN A 1 9.28 -9.31 15.85
N MET A 2 8.75 -8.31 15.15
CA MET A 2 7.46 -7.69 15.47
C MET A 2 6.72 -7.53 14.14
N TYR A 3 6.19 -8.64 13.62
CA TYR A 3 5.22 -8.64 12.53
C TYR A 3 3.98 -9.31 13.09
N ASP A 4 2.91 -8.53 13.22
CA ASP A 4 1.64 -8.90 13.86
C ASP A 4 0.56 -9.19 12.79
N TYR A 5 -0.68 -9.47 13.21
CA TYR A 5 -1.87 -9.69 12.38
C TYR A 5 -2.09 -8.63 11.28
N SER A 6 -1.53 -7.43 11.42
CA SER A 6 -1.59 -6.35 10.42
C SER A 6 -0.82 -6.63 9.13
N LEU A 7 0.03 -7.66 9.09
CA LEU A 7 0.64 -8.14 7.84
C LEU A 7 -0.41 -8.74 6.88
N ASP A 8 -1.39 -9.47 7.41
CA ASP A 8 -2.48 -10.03 6.62
C ASP A 8 -3.37 -8.93 6.03
N MET A 9 -3.54 -7.83 6.77
CA MET A 9 -4.30 -6.66 6.33
C MET A 9 -3.64 -5.93 5.14
N TRP A 10 -2.30 -5.89 5.09
CA TRP A 10 -1.58 -5.40 3.92
C TRP A 10 -1.79 -6.31 2.70
N SER A 11 -1.72 -7.62 2.90
CA SER A 11 -1.96 -8.61 1.84
C SER A 11 -3.38 -8.50 1.30
N LEU A 12 -4.38 -8.31 2.18
CA LEU A 12 -5.76 -8.02 1.80
C LEU A 12 -5.86 -6.73 0.98
N GLY A 13 -5.19 -5.66 1.38
CA GLY A 13 -5.12 -4.42 0.61
C GLY A 13 -4.54 -4.61 -0.80
N CYS A 14 -3.47 -5.40 -0.94
CA CYS A 14 -2.89 -5.73 -2.24
C CYS A 14 -3.86 -6.51 -3.14
N MET A 15 -4.60 -7.46 -2.58
CA MET A 15 -5.65 -8.19 -3.31
C MET A 15 -6.79 -7.26 -3.73
N LEU A 16 -7.29 -6.44 -2.81
CA LEU A 16 -8.36 -5.48 -3.10
C LEU A 16 -7.95 -4.52 -4.22
N ALA A 17 -6.75 -3.93 -4.14
CA ALA A 17 -6.22 -3.06 -5.19
C ALA A 17 -6.15 -3.77 -6.55
N SER A 18 -5.71 -5.03 -6.57
CA SER A 18 -5.62 -5.81 -7.79
C SER A 18 -7.01 -6.06 -8.41
N MET A 19 -8.02 -6.33 -7.57
CA MET A 19 -9.40 -6.54 -7.99
C MET A 19 -10.06 -5.26 -8.52
N ILE A 20 -10.07 -4.18 -7.72
CA ILE A 20 -10.82 -2.95 -8.07
C ILE A 20 -10.15 -2.19 -9.22
N PHE A 21 -8.82 -2.26 -9.35
CA PHE A 21 -8.11 -1.63 -10.46
C PHE A 21 -7.88 -2.55 -11.66
N ARG A 22 -8.30 -3.82 -11.61
CA ARG A 22 -8.02 -4.84 -12.64
C ARG A 22 -6.55 -4.91 -13.05
N LYS A 23 -5.67 -4.89 -12.06
CA LYS A 23 -4.22 -4.87 -12.25
C LYS A 23 -3.56 -5.93 -11.38
N GLU A 24 -3.16 -7.04 -12.01
CA GLU A 24 -2.63 -8.20 -11.31
C GLU A 24 -1.17 -8.48 -11.69
N PRO A 25 -0.21 -8.47 -10.73
CA PRO A 25 -0.34 -7.92 -9.37
C PRO A 25 -0.35 -6.37 -9.37
N PHE A 26 -0.98 -5.77 -8.36
CA PHE A 26 -1.03 -4.30 -8.26
C PHE A 26 0.37 -3.68 -8.09
N PHE A 27 1.17 -4.25 -7.17
CA PHE A 27 2.60 -3.97 -7.00
C PHE A 27 3.42 -5.08 -7.64
N HIS A 28 3.95 -4.82 -8.83
CA HIS A 28 4.68 -5.80 -9.64
C HIS A 28 6.19 -5.55 -9.57
N GLY A 29 6.84 -6.05 -8.51
CA GLY A 29 8.29 -6.06 -8.37
C GLY A 29 8.93 -7.29 -9.00
N HIS A 30 10.13 -7.15 -9.56
CA HIS A 30 10.89 -8.30 -10.09
C HIS A 30 11.60 -9.12 -9.00
N ASP A 31 11.94 -8.49 -7.89
CA ASP A 31 12.53 -9.09 -6.70
C ASP A 31 12.09 -8.29 -5.45
N ASN A 32 12.58 -8.66 -4.27
CA ASN A 32 12.22 -7.99 -3.01
C ASN A 32 12.64 -6.51 -2.96
N TYR A 33 13.73 -6.13 -3.65
CA TYR A 33 14.19 -4.75 -3.69
C TYR A 33 13.28 -3.92 -4.60
N ASP A 34 13.02 -4.39 -5.82
CA ASP A 34 12.11 -3.71 -6.74
C ASP A 34 10.68 -3.68 -6.15
N GLN A 35 10.26 -4.68 -5.38
CA GLN A 35 8.94 -4.69 -4.74
C GLN A 35 8.75 -3.47 -3.84
N LEU A 36 9.72 -3.13 -2.99
CA LEU A 36 9.64 -1.92 -2.15
C LEU A 36 9.63 -0.64 -3.00
N VAL A 37 10.39 -0.61 -4.10
CA VAL A 37 10.39 0.52 -5.05
C VAL A 37 9.02 0.70 -5.69
N ARG A 38 8.32 -0.39 -6.06
CA ARG A 38 6.94 -0.32 -6.60
C ARG A 38 5.96 0.26 -5.58
N ILE A 39 6.10 -0.12 -4.32
CA ILE A 39 5.26 0.41 -3.23
C ILE A 39 5.54 1.91 -3.05
N ALA A 40 6.81 2.31 -2.95
CA ALA A 40 7.23 3.72 -2.81
C ALA A 40 6.79 4.63 -3.97
N LYS A 41 6.72 4.10 -5.20
CA LYS A 41 6.18 4.86 -6.34
C LYS A 41 4.70 5.21 -6.21
N VAL A 42 3.95 4.49 -5.38
CA VAL A 42 2.51 4.69 -5.15
C VAL A 42 2.27 5.41 -3.82
N LEU A 43 2.77 4.88 -2.71
CA LEU A 43 2.53 5.45 -1.38
C LEU A 43 3.43 6.65 -1.07
N GLY A 44 4.49 6.86 -1.86
CA GLY A 44 5.45 7.93 -1.66
C GLY A 44 6.61 7.51 -0.76
N THR A 45 7.71 8.25 -0.86
CA THR A 45 8.93 7.97 -0.08
C THR A 45 8.93 8.68 1.27
N GLU A 46 8.16 9.75 1.44
CA GLU A 46 8.10 10.52 2.69
C GLU A 46 7.57 9.66 3.85
N GLU A 47 6.36 9.09 3.72
CA GLU A 47 5.79 8.18 4.73
C GLU A 47 6.65 6.92 4.97
N LEU A 48 7.37 6.44 3.96
CA LEU A 48 8.31 5.33 4.12
C LEU A 48 9.47 5.73 5.04
N PHE A 49 10.09 6.89 4.82
CA PHE A 49 11.17 7.36 5.67
C PHE A 49 10.70 7.68 7.10
N GLU A 50 9.50 8.27 7.25
CA GLU A 50 8.88 8.46 8.57
C GLU A 50 8.68 7.14 9.32
N TYR A 51 8.24 6.09 8.62
CA TYR A 51 8.12 4.74 9.19
C TYR A 51 9.49 4.17 9.60
N LEU A 52 10.51 4.28 8.74
CA LEU A 52 11.85 3.79 9.05
C LEU A 52 12.43 4.51 10.27
N ASP A 53 12.26 5.83 10.36
CA ASP A 53 12.71 6.66 11.48
C ASP A 53 11.98 6.29 12.78
N LYS A 54 10.64 6.16 12.73
CA LYS A 54 9.79 5.81 13.90
C LYS A 54 10.20 4.49 14.55
N TYR A 55 10.56 3.50 13.75
CA TYR A 55 10.90 2.16 14.22
C TYR A 55 12.41 1.90 14.26
N HIS A 56 13.24 2.92 14.00
CA HIS A 56 14.70 2.82 13.95
C HIS A 56 15.19 1.67 13.04
N ILE A 57 14.59 1.56 11.85
CA ILE A 57 14.90 0.52 10.86
C ILE A 57 16.01 1.04 9.93
N GLU A 58 17.16 0.38 9.95
CA GLU A 58 18.20 0.63 8.96
C GLU A 58 17.81 0.02 7.61
N LEU A 59 17.73 0.88 6.59
CA LEU A 59 17.45 0.46 5.22
C LEU A 59 18.74 -0.08 4.57
N ASP A 60 18.64 -1.22 3.89
CA ASP A 60 19.77 -1.82 3.16
C ASP A 60 20.37 -0.79 2.19
N PRO A 61 21.71 -0.57 2.18
CA PRO A 61 22.36 0.43 1.34
C PRO A 61 22.04 0.32 -0.15
N ARG A 62 21.64 -0.86 -0.63
CA ARG A 62 21.16 -1.06 -2.02
C ARG A 62 19.98 -0.16 -2.38
N PHE A 63 19.17 0.26 -1.42
CA PHE A 63 18.03 1.14 -1.67
C PHE A 63 18.43 2.58 -1.99
N ASN A 64 19.64 3.01 -1.63
CA ASN A 64 20.11 4.38 -1.85
C ASN A 64 20.04 4.79 -3.33
N ASP A 65 20.28 3.84 -4.25
CA ASP A 65 20.33 4.10 -5.69
C ASP A 65 19.01 3.80 -6.41
N ILE A 66 18.09 3.04 -5.81
CA ILE A 66 16.88 2.53 -6.50
C ILE A 66 15.56 3.12 -5.99
N LEU A 67 15.51 3.62 -4.75
CA LEU A 67 14.26 4.10 -4.15
C LEU A 67 13.82 5.47 -4.69
N GLY A 68 14.79 6.36 -4.92
CA GLY A 68 14.55 7.73 -5.40
C GLY A 68 13.69 8.57 -4.45
N ARG A 69 13.01 9.59 -5.01
CA ARG A 69 11.99 10.39 -4.30
C ARG A 69 10.68 10.34 -5.06
N HIS A 70 9.61 9.99 -4.36
CA HIS A 70 8.28 9.85 -4.95
C HIS A 70 7.22 10.50 -4.06
N SER A 71 6.33 11.28 -4.68
CA SER A 71 5.12 11.77 -4.03
C SER A 71 4.06 10.67 -3.97
N ARG A 72 3.29 10.63 -2.87
CA ARG A 72 2.08 9.79 -2.77
C ARG A 72 1.17 10.05 -3.96
N LYS A 73 0.67 8.98 -4.56
CA LYS A 73 -0.25 9.03 -5.69
C LYS A 73 -1.68 8.94 -5.15
N ARG A 74 -2.52 9.83 -5.65
CA ARG A 74 -3.96 9.73 -5.53
C ARG A 74 -4.46 8.45 -6.18
N TRP A 75 -5.33 7.69 -5.51
CA TRP A 75 -5.84 6.41 -6.00
C TRP A 75 -6.63 6.55 -7.31
N GLU A 76 -7.24 7.70 -7.55
CA GLU A 76 -7.97 8.03 -8.78
C GLU A 76 -7.07 7.96 -10.03
N ARG A 77 -5.73 8.05 -9.86
CA ARG A 77 -4.77 7.86 -10.96
C ARG A 77 -4.82 6.46 -11.58
N PHE A 78 -5.29 5.46 -10.84
CA PHE A 78 -5.38 4.07 -11.30
C PHE A 78 -6.76 3.74 -11.89
N VAL A 79 -7.70 4.69 -11.89
CA VAL A 79 -9.05 4.51 -12.42
C VAL A 79 -9.07 4.79 -13.92
N HIS A 80 -9.68 3.90 -14.69
CA HIS A 80 -9.93 4.03 -16.12
C HIS A 80 -11.27 3.40 -16.52
N SER A 81 -11.66 3.54 -17.78
CA SER A 81 -12.99 3.13 -18.29
C SER A 81 -13.35 1.67 -17.99
N GLU A 82 -12.37 0.77 -17.98
CA GLU A 82 -12.58 -0.67 -17.76
C GLU A 82 -12.71 -1.06 -16.28
N ASN A 83 -12.31 -0.21 -15.34
CA ASN A 83 -12.35 -0.53 -13.91
C ASN A 83 -13.20 0.44 -13.07
N GLN A 84 -13.60 1.59 -13.63
CA GLN A 84 -14.37 2.63 -12.90
C GLN A 84 -15.66 2.11 -12.24
N HIS A 85 -16.28 1.06 -12.80
CA HIS A 85 -17.50 0.47 -12.26
C HIS A 85 -17.26 -0.36 -10.98
N LEU A 86 -16.00 -0.65 -10.65
CA LEU A 86 -15.57 -1.36 -9.44
C LEU A 86 -15.05 -0.40 -8.35
N VAL A 87 -14.93 0.89 -8.67
CA VAL A 87 -14.30 1.89 -7.80
C VAL A 87 -15.34 2.89 -7.32
N SER A 88 -15.52 2.96 -6.01
CA SER A 88 -16.32 3.96 -5.29
C SER A 88 -15.45 4.76 -4.31
N PRO A 89 -15.89 5.93 -3.82
CA PRO A 89 -15.20 6.64 -2.76
C PRO A 89 -14.91 5.76 -1.54
N ASP A 90 -15.88 4.95 -1.10
CA ASP A 90 -15.72 4.03 0.04
C ASP A 90 -14.69 2.93 -0.23
N SER A 91 -14.60 2.43 -1.48
CA SER A 91 -13.59 1.43 -1.85
C SER A 91 -12.16 1.99 -1.78
N LEU A 92 -11.99 3.26 -2.17
CA LEU A 92 -10.70 3.94 -2.14
C LEU A 92 -10.29 4.30 -0.71
N ASP A 93 -11.24 4.76 0.10
CA ASP A 93 -11.03 5.03 1.53
C ASP A 93 -10.68 3.75 2.30
N PHE A 94 -11.40 2.66 2.03
CA PHE A 94 -11.09 1.35 2.61
C PHE A 94 -9.70 0.88 2.23
N LEU A 95 -9.34 0.97 0.93
CA LEU A 95 -8.02 0.59 0.45
C LEU A 95 -6.90 1.44 1.07
N ASP A 96 -7.12 2.75 1.21
CA ASP A 96 -6.15 3.68 1.79
C ASP A 96 -5.81 3.34 3.24
N LYS A 97 -6.80 2.89 4.00
CA LYS A 97 -6.66 2.47 5.40
C LYS A 97 -6.06 1.07 5.56
N LEU A 98 -5.97 0.27 4.49
CA LEU A 98 -5.26 -1.01 4.48
C LEU A 98 -3.79 -0.85 4.06
N LEU A 99 -3.54 -0.05 3.03
CA LEU A 99 -2.21 0.12 2.43
C LEU A 99 -1.43 1.27 3.09
N ARG A 100 -1.02 1.04 4.35
CA ARG A 100 -0.13 1.92 5.12
C ARG A 100 1.23 1.28 5.39
N TYR A 101 2.29 2.08 5.33
CA TYR A 101 3.63 1.64 5.74
C TYR A 101 3.64 1.22 7.19
N ASP A 102 3.18 2.13 8.06
CA ASP A 102 3.00 1.86 9.46
C ASP A 102 1.93 0.79 9.66
N HIS A 103 2.36 -0.33 10.23
CA HIS A 103 1.53 -1.50 10.45
C HIS A 103 0.53 -1.30 11.60
N PHE A 104 0.72 -0.29 12.46
CA PHE A 104 -0.26 0.10 13.49
C PHE A 104 -1.34 1.05 12.97
N GLU A 105 -1.17 1.65 11.78
CA GLU A 105 -2.18 2.50 11.15
C GLU A 105 -3.15 1.71 10.26
N ARG A 106 -2.88 0.42 10.04
CA ARG A 106 -3.74 -0.44 9.22
C ARG A 106 -4.98 -0.83 10.03
N LEU A 107 -6.14 -0.86 9.38
CA LEU A 107 -7.35 -1.41 9.98
C LEU A 107 -7.08 -2.85 10.46
N THR A 108 -7.58 -3.17 11.64
CA THR A 108 -7.77 -4.56 12.07
C THR A 108 -8.86 -5.22 11.24
N ALA A 109 -8.92 -6.55 11.24
CA ALA A 109 -9.96 -7.28 10.53
C ALA A 109 -11.38 -6.90 11.00
N ARG A 110 -11.57 -6.60 12.30
CA ARG A 110 -12.87 -6.17 12.84
C ARG A 110 -13.25 -4.80 12.31
N GLU A 111 -12.36 -3.82 12.40
CA GLU A 111 -12.60 -2.46 11.89
C GLU A 111 -12.83 -2.46 10.38
N ALA A 112 -12.13 -3.34 9.65
CA ALA A 112 -12.34 -3.53 8.22
C ALA A 112 -13.75 -4.02 7.90
N MET A 113 -14.29 -4.97 8.67
CA MET A 113 -15.67 -5.46 8.52
C MET A 113 -16.74 -4.41 8.86
N GLU A 114 -16.39 -3.37 9.62
CA GLU A 114 -17.29 -2.28 10.02
C GLU A 114 -17.18 -1.06 9.10
N HIS A 115 -16.31 -1.11 8.08
CA HIS A 115 -16.12 -0.03 7.14
C HIS A 115 -17.36 0.15 6.24
N PRO A 116 -17.77 1.40 5.90
CA PRO A 116 -18.91 1.67 4.99
C PRO A 116 -18.82 1.07 3.58
N TYR A 117 -17.71 0.42 3.23
CA TYR A 117 -17.57 -0.30 1.97
C TYR A 117 -18.35 -1.63 1.99
N PHE A 118 -18.63 -2.17 3.18
CA PHE A 118 -19.48 -3.34 3.42
C PHE A 118 -20.85 -2.90 3.96
#